data_AF-A0A661IUA6-F1
#
_entry.id   AF-A0A661IUA6-F1
#
_cell.length_a   1.000
_cell.length_b   1.000
_cell.length_c   1.000
_cell.angle_alpha   90.00
_cell.angle_beta   90.00
_cell.angle_gamma   90.00
#
_symmetry.space_group_name_H-M   'P 1'
#
loop_
_entity.id
_entity.type
_entity.pdbx_description
1 polymer ?
#
loop_
_entity_poly.entity_id
_entity_poly.type
_entity_poly.pdbx_seq_one_letter_code
_entity_poly.pdbx_strand_id
1 'polypeptide(L)'
;MHKIDTELITKFNEKINSNSYFVLHKYRDIENKNKWSIICSCMDWISVALTNVNNIKEDNLDINRKSMQVFSYISSIDIIYEAINQLHRVIVDENSIPFKNNVTIFTNNTLDKDDNEYFKHIRSIFGAHPVNIKDENGKLFASWPYDSHTKDYDLQVSLYSNNVGQNDITFGIKFSELHEFLYQRYTYLNTIIDNIDIQYDKYIAQKKSQLIEKNENITQQLEILQHEAKDRLNNEYYTSTIDDLLQLFDTNDLLEDNIESQYRKELTKVIDEIFRNLQEMNIVDLSTHNIIYPDYSPSLTYEISKLLPILSLGNNDPMFSYYIKRINNESNKQIIIDEEDSYNLIFLKIKTIMYYKMWA
;
A
#
# COMPACT_ATOMS: atom_id res chain seq x y z
N MET A 1 20.32 14.10 -21.91
CA MET A 1 19.52 12.92 -21.56
C MET A 1 19.04 13.10 -20.12
N HIS A 2 17.74 13.09 -19.88
CA HIS A 2 17.19 13.25 -18.53
C HIS A 2 17.66 12.10 -17.62
N LYS A 3 17.88 12.33 -16.32
CA LYS A 3 18.25 11.24 -15.40
C LYS A 3 17.00 10.54 -14.91
N ILE A 4 16.97 9.20 -14.93
CA ILE A 4 15.91 8.41 -14.28
C ILE A 4 16.12 8.51 -12.76
N ASP A 5 15.11 9.03 -12.05
CA ASP A 5 15.15 9.17 -10.60
C ASP A 5 14.83 7.84 -9.91
N THR A 6 15.86 7.15 -9.43
CA THR A 6 15.70 5.84 -8.77
C THR A 6 14.93 5.91 -7.45
N GLU A 7 14.81 7.09 -6.82
CA GLU A 7 14.09 7.24 -5.56
C GLU A 7 12.58 7.45 -5.75
N LEU A 8 12.12 7.78 -6.96
CA LEU A 8 10.71 8.03 -7.23
C LEU A 8 9.81 6.81 -6.95
N ILE A 9 10.28 5.59 -7.22
CA ILE A 9 9.53 4.37 -6.86
C ILE A 9 9.42 4.19 -5.34
N THR A 10 10.45 4.54 -4.57
CA THR A 10 10.41 4.52 -3.10
C THR A 10 9.40 5.53 -2.59
N LYS A 11 9.44 6.77 -3.12
CA LYS A 11 8.45 7.81 -2.79
C LYS A 11 7.02 7.38 -3.13
N PHE A 12 6.83 6.71 -4.27
CA PHE A 12 5.53 6.15 -4.64
C PHE A 12 5.07 5.09 -3.64
N ASN A 13 5.95 4.15 -3.27
CA ASN A 13 5.65 3.11 -2.27
C ASN A 13 5.28 3.71 -0.90
N GLU A 14 6.01 4.73 -0.45
CA GLU A 14 5.71 5.45 0.80
C GLU A 14 4.34 6.12 0.73
N LYS A 15 4.03 6.81 -0.38
CA LYS A 15 2.71 7.43 -0.59
C LYS A 15 1.58 6.41 -0.52
N ILE A 16 1.74 5.26 -1.18
CA ILE A 16 0.75 4.17 -1.21
C ILE A 16 0.47 3.63 0.21
N ASN A 17 1.48 3.58 1.08
CA ASN A 17 1.36 3.08 2.45
C ASN A 17 1.09 4.19 3.50
N SER A 18 1.06 5.46 3.08
CA SER A 18 0.80 6.60 3.97
C SER A 18 -0.69 6.75 4.32
N ASN A 19 -1.02 7.78 5.11
CA ASN A 19 -2.39 8.20 5.40
C ASN A 19 -3.25 7.04 5.97
N SER A 20 -2.69 6.32 6.95
CA SER A 20 -3.32 5.16 7.61
C SER A 20 -3.80 4.09 6.61
N TYR A 21 -2.99 3.80 5.60
CA TYR A 21 -3.28 2.82 4.55
C TYR A 21 -4.55 3.14 3.74
N PHE A 22 -4.83 4.43 3.50
CA PHE A 22 -5.98 4.88 2.71
C PHE A 22 -6.10 4.16 1.36
N VAL A 23 -4.98 3.99 0.62
CA VAL A 23 -5.01 3.34 -0.69
C VAL A 23 -5.44 1.88 -0.56
N LEU A 24 -4.89 1.13 0.40
CA LEU A 24 -5.35 -0.23 0.69
C LEU A 24 -6.85 -0.22 1.06
N HIS A 25 -7.27 0.64 1.98
CA HIS A 25 -8.66 0.73 2.42
C HIS A 25 -9.62 0.98 1.24
N LYS A 26 -9.26 1.88 0.34
CA LYS A 26 -10.07 2.26 -0.83
C LYS A 26 -10.08 1.21 -1.93
N TYR A 27 -8.95 0.55 -2.19
CA TYR A 27 -8.77 -0.31 -3.36
C TYR A 27 -8.76 -1.82 -3.06
N ARG A 28 -8.86 -2.24 -1.79
CA ARG A 28 -8.94 -3.67 -1.40
C ARG A 28 -10.16 -4.39 -1.97
N ASP A 29 -11.27 -3.68 -2.12
CA ASP A 29 -12.51 -4.21 -2.70
C ASP A 29 -13.30 -3.09 -3.39
N ILE A 30 -13.28 -3.11 -4.72
CA ILE A 30 -14.11 -2.26 -5.57
C ILE A 30 -14.96 -3.18 -6.43
N GLU A 31 -16.27 -3.20 -6.18
CA GLU A 31 -17.23 -4.05 -6.89
C GLU A 31 -16.86 -5.54 -6.88
N ASN A 32 -16.45 -6.08 -5.71
CA ASN A 32 -15.97 -7.45 -5.52
C ASN A 32 -14.67 -7.77 -6.29
N LYS A 33 -13.88 -6.74 -6.62
CA LYS A 33 -12.56 -6.90 -7.26
C LYS A 33 -11.49 -6.26 -6.41
N ASN A 34 -10.46 -7.05 -6.12
CA ASN A 34 -9.27 -6.58 -5.42
C ASN A 34 -8.36 -5.80 -6.38
N LYS A 35 -8.49 -4.47 -6.37
CA LYS A 35 -7.64 -3.56 -7.17
C LYS A 35 -6.29 -3.29 -6.50
N TRP A 36 -6.22 -3.46 -5.18
CA TRP A 36 -4.97 -3.36 -4.40
C TRP A 36 -3.89 -4.32 -4.92
N SER A 37 -4.25 -5.56 -5.25
CA SER A 37 -3.30 -6.53 -5.82
C SER A 37 -2.67 -6.06 -7.14
N ILE A 38 -3.40 -5.29 -7.95
CA ILE A 38 -2.87 -4.70 -9.20
C ILE A 38 -1.81 -3.66 -8.85
N ILE A 39 -2.09 -2.80 -7.88
CA ILE A 39 -1.17 -1.76 -7.40
C ILE A 39 0.13 -2.39 -6.89
N CYS A 40 0.04 -3.39 -6.00
CA CYS A 40 1.21 -4.13 -5.51
C CYS A 40 2.05 -4.72 -6.64
N SER A 41 1.40 -5.44 -7.56
CA SER A 41 2.10 -6.06 -8.68
C SER A 41 2.82 -5.03 -9.57
N CYS A 42 2.22 -3.86 -9.80
CA CYS A 42 2.85 -2.79 -10.56
C CYS A 42 4.10 -2.24 -9.85
N MET A 43 4.04 -2.02 -8.53
CA MET A 43 5.19 -1.53 -7.75
C MET A 43 6.37 -2.51 -7.78
N ASP A 44 6.09 -3.81 -7.61
CA ASP A 44 7.10 -4.87 -7.66
C ASP A 44 7.79 -4.90 -9.03
N TRP A 45 6.99 -4.92 -10.10
CA TRP A 45 7.52 -5.02 -11.46
C TRP A 45 8.26 -3.76 -11.92
N ILE A 46 7.81 -2.56 -11.52
CA ILE A 46 8.55 -1.32 -11.77
C ILE A 46 9.93 -1.39 -11.08
N SER A 47 9.99 -1.84 -9.82
CA SER A 47 11.25 -1.95 -9.07
C SER A 47 12.24 -2.92 -9.74
N VAL A 48 11.76 -4.08 -10.19
CA VAL A 48 12.57 -5.06 -10.93
C VAL A 48 13.08 -4.49 -12.25
N ALA A 49 12.19 -3.89 -13.05
CA ALA A 49 12.53 -3.35 -14.37
C ALA A 49 13.51 -2.18 -14.28
N LEU A 50 13.32 -1.26 -13.33
CA LEU A 50 14.25 -0.15 -13.09
C LEU A 50 15.63 -0.64 -12.67
N THR A 51 15.69 -1.68 -11.83
CA THR A 51 16.96 -2.28 -11.44
C THR A 51 17.71 -2.81 -12.66
N ASN A 52 17.04 -3.47 -13.59
CA ASN A 52 17.67 -3.92 -14.82
C ASN A 52 18.11 -2.75 -15.72
N VAL A 53 17.26 -1.74 -15.92
CA VAL A 53 17.58 -0.52 -16.68
C VAL A 53 18.86 0.15 -16.18
N ASN A 54 19.00 0.31 -14.86
CA ASN A 54 20.14 1.02 -14.27
C ASN A 54 21.44 0.20 -14.26
N ASN A 55 21.34 -1.13 -14.34
CA ASN A 55 22.48 -2.04 -14.22
C ASN A 55 22.92 -2.66 -15.56
N ILE A 56 22.22 -2.37 -16.66
CA ILE A 56 22.58 -2.93 -17.95
C ILE A 56 23.95 -2.39 -18.36
N LYS A 57 24.90 -3.32 -18.53
CA LYS A 57 26.25 -2.99 -19.00
C LYS A 57 26.24 -3.00 -20.52
N GLU A 58 26.69 -1.92 -21.15
CA GLU A 58 26.92 -1.92 -22.60
C GLU A 58 28.11 -2.84 -22.93
N ASP A 59 27.85 -4.00 -23.55
CA ASP A 59 28.91 -4.82 -24.15
C ASP A 59 28.99 -4.50 -25.65
N ASN A 60 29.93 -3.64 -26.01
CA ASN A 60 30.09 -3.11 -27.37
C ASN A 60 30.95 -4.01 -28.28
N LEU A 61 31.37 -5.19 -27.81
CA LEU A 61 32.31 -6.06 -28.55
C LEU A 61 31.61 -7.23 -29.28
N ASP A 62 30.43 -7.66 -28.82
CA ASP A 62 29.68 -8.79 -29.41
C ASP A 62 28.24 -8.36 -29.72
N ILE A 63 27.92 -8.30 -31.02
CA ILE A 63 26.60 -7.87 -31.50
C ILE A 63 25.46 -8.78 -31.04
N ASN A 64 25.71 -10.08 -30.82
CA ASN A 64 24.69 -10.99 -30.33
C ASN A 64 24.36 -10.71 -28.87
N ARG A 65 25.38 -10.42 -28.05
CA ARG A 65 25.18 -10.01 -26.65
C ARG A 65 24.51 -8.65 -26.57
N LYS A 66 24.95 -7.68 -27.37
CA LYS A 66 24.32 -6.35 -27.48
C LYS A 66 22.84 -6.47 -27.86
N SER A 67 22.51 -7.35 -28.81
CA SER A 67 21.12 -7.61 -29.21
C SER A 67 20.27 -8.13 -28.04
N MET A 68 20.79 -9.07 -27.25
CA MET A 68 20.09 -9.57 -26.07
C MET A 68 19.97 -8.52 -24.95
N GLN A 69 20.97 -7.65 -24.79
CA GLN A 69 20.91 -6.53 -23.86
C GLN A 69 19.83 -5.53 -24.27
N VAL A 70 19.75 -5.17 -25.55
CA VAL A 70 18.72 -4.29 -26.11
C VAL A 70 17.33 -4.88 -25.89
N PHE A 71 17.16 -6.18 -26.15
CA PHE A 71 15.91 -6.88 -25.85
C PHE A 71 15.52 -6.75 -24.37
N SER A 72 16.47 -7.01 -23.46
CA SER A 72 16.25 -6.88 -22.01
C SER A 72 15.88 -5.45 -21.60
N TYR A 73 16.55 -4.45 -22.18
CA TYR A 73 16.26 -3.03 -21.96
C TYR A 73 14.85 -2.65 -22.42
N ILE A 74 14.50 -2.98 -23.67
CA ILE A 74 13.15 -2.71 -24.23
C ILE A 74 12.08 -3.44 -23.40
N SER A 75 12.33 -4.68 -22.99
CA SER A 75 11.40 -5.44 -22.13
C SER A 75 11.19 -4.75 -20.78
N SER A 76 12.24 -4.14 -20.22
CA SER A 76 12.12 -3.40 -18.95
C SER A 76 11.30 -2.12 -19.11
N ILE A 77 11.50 -1.40 -20.22
CA ILE A 77 10.67 -0.23 -20.56
C ILE A 77 9.20 -0.64 -20.72
N ASP A 78 8.93 -1.76 -21.41
CA ASP A 78 7.57 -2.28 -21.60
C ASP A 78 6.88 -2.64 -20.29
N ILE A 79 7.61 -3.31 -19.38
CA ILE A 79 7.10 -3.63 -18.03
C ILE A 79 6.71 -2.35 -17.29
N ILE A 80 7.57 -1.33 -17.30
CA ILE A 80 7.28 -0.04 -16.63
C ILE A 80 6.09 0.65 -17.30
N TYR A 81 6.06 0.71 -18.64
CA TYR A 81 4.96 1.29 -19.41
C TYR A 81 3.62 0.62 -19.08
N GLU A 82 3.55 -0.71 -19.09
CA GLU A 82 2.33 -1.44 -18.75
C GLU A 82 1.92 -1.25 -17.29
N ALA A 83 2.88 -1.29 -16.35
CA ALA A 83 2.60 -1.02 -14.95
C ALA A 83 2.02 0.39 -14.73
N ILE A 84 2.57 1.41 -15.41
CA ILE A 84 2.06 2.79 -15.35
C ILE A 84 0.65 2.89 -15.93
N ASN A 85 0.36 2.22 -17.05
CA ASN A 85 -1.00 2.18 -17.60
C ASN A 85 -1.99 1.50 -16.66
N GLN A 86 -1.59 0.41 -16.00
CA GLN A 86 -2.42 -0.28 -15.02
C GLN A 86 -2.69 0.59 -13.79
N LEU A 87 -1.67 1.28 -13.27
CA LEU A 87 -1.83 2.22 -12.17
C LEU A 87 -2.73 3.40 -12.57
N HIS A 88 -2.54 3.98 -13.76
CA HIS A 88 -3.43 5.01 -14.30
C HIS A 88 -4.88 4.53 -14.33
N ARG A 89 -5.13 3.34 -14.89
CA ARG A 89 -6.46 2.76 -15.02
C ARG A 89 -7.15 2.56 -13.67
N VAL A 90 -6.38 2.18 -12.65
CA VAL A 90 -6.93 1.91 -11.31
C VAL A 90 -7.13 3.19 -10.52
N ILE A 91 -6.16 4.11 -10.56
CA ILE A 91 -6.11 5.25 -9.63
C ILE A 91 -6.63 6.53 -10.27
N VAL A 92 -6.39 6.76 -11.56
CA VAL A 92 -6.65 8.05 -12.21
C VAL A 92 -7.96 8.02 -13.00
N ASP A 93 -8.01 7.21 -14.07
CA ASP A 93 -9.17 7.08 -14.93
C ASP A 93 -9.14 5.73 -15.67
N GLU A 94 -10.19 4.94 -15.54
CA GLU A 94 -10.30 3.65 -16.20
C GLU A 94 -10.56 3.74 -17.71
N ASN A 95 -11.04 4.90 -18.19
CA ASN A 95 -11.48 5.12 -19.56
C ASN A 95 -10.43 5.83 -20.43
N SER A 96 -9.28 6.20 -19.85
CA SER A 96 -8.25 6.95 -20.53
C SER A 96 -6.92 6.19 -20.57
N ILE A 97 -6.08 6.57 -21.54
CA ILE A 97 -4.73 6.02 -21.71
C ILE A 97 -3.76 7.20 -21.62
N PRO A 98 -2.78 7.18 -20.72
CA PRO A 98 -1.82 8.27 -20.61
C PRO A 98 -1.01 8.38 -21.90
N PHE A 99 -0.73 9.62 -22.32
CA PHE A 99 0.05 9.96 -23.52
C PHE A 99 -0.55 9.50 -24.87
N LYS A 100 -1.84 9.16 -24.92
CA LYS A 100 -2.52 8.85 -26.19
C LYS A 100 -2.37 10.00 -27.19
N ASN A 101 -2.11 9.68 -28.45
CA ASN A 101 -1.86 10.63 -29.55
C ASN A 101 -0.60 11.51 -29.39
N ASN A 102 0.27 11.26 -28.41
CA ASN A 102 1.54 11.97 -28.31
C ASN A 102 2.51 11.46 -29.39
N VAL A 103 3.19 12.35 -30.10
CA VAL A 103 4.12 12.05 -31.21
C VAL A 103 5.44 12.79 -31.06
N THR A 104 5.84 13.11 -29.82
CA THR A 104 6.96 14.01 -29.54
C THR A 104 8.29 13.28 -29.34
N ILE A 105 8.27 11.97 -29.11
CA ILE A 105 9.47 11.21 -28.76
C ILE A 105 10.13 10.60 -30.00
N PHE A 106 9.37 9.85 -30.79
CA PHE A 106 9.94 9.12 -31.93
C PHE A 106 9.88 9.98 -33.19
N THR A 107 10.96 10.74 -33.43
CA THR A 107 11.00 11.80 -34.46
C THR A 107 11.05 11.28 -35.89
N ASN A 108 11.61 10.08 -36.09
CA ASN A 108 11.70 9.40 -37.39
C ASN A 108 10.57 8.37 -37.58
N ASN A 109 9.42 8.57 -36.94
CA ASN A 109 8.30 7.65 -37.01
C ASN A 109 7.70 7.61 -38.43
N THR A 110 8.04 6.55 -39.17
CA THR A 110 7.57 6.30 -40.53
C THR A 110 6.20 5.62 -40.58
N LEU A 111 5.61 5.29 -39.44
CA LEU A 111 4.38 4.50 -39.31
C LEU A 111 3.14 5.35 -39.01
N ASP A 112 3.29 6.67 -38.87
CA ASP A 112 2.22 7.61 -38.51
C ASP A 112 1.42 7.17 -37.27
N LYS A 113 2.14 6.63 -36.27
CA LYS A 113 1.59 6.14 -35.00
C LYS A 113 1.86 7.12 -33.87
N ASP A 114 1.09 7.06 -32.79
CA ASP A 114 1.51 7.74 -31.56
C ASP A 114 2.70 7.01 -30.90
N ASP A 115 3.35 7.66 -29.94
CA ASP A 115 4.55 7.14 -29.29
C ASP A 115 4.29 5.80 -28.58
N ASN A 116 3.09 5.60 -28.02
CA ASN A 116 2.74 4.34 -27.34
C ASN A 116 2.63 3.19 -28.35
N GLU A 117 1.92 3.41 -29.46
CA GLU A 117 1.80 2.42 -30.52
C GLU A 117 3.16 2.20 -31.21
N TYR A 118 3.93 3.25 -31.49
CA TYR A 118 5.27 3.13 -32.08
C TYR A 118 6.21 2.29 -31.20
N PHE A 119 6.20 2.50 -29.88
CA PHE A 119 6.99 1.70 -28.96
C PHE A 119 6.59 0.20 -28.98
N LYS A 120 5.30 -0.13 -29.09
CA LYS A 120 4.85 -1.54 -29.25
C LYS A 120 5.41 -2.18 -30.52
N HIS A 121 5.54 -1.41 -31.60
CA HIS A 121 6.19 -1.85 -32.83
C HIS A 121 7.69 -2.10 -32.61
N ILE A 122 8.40 -1.17 -31.97
CA ILE A 122 9.80 -1.37 -31.57
C ILE A 122 9.96 -2.67 -30.77
N ARG A 123 9.14 -2.89 -29.74
CA ARG A 123 9.18 -4.11 -28.92
C ARG A 123 8.97 -5.38 -29.72
N SER A 124 8.06 -5.34 -30.69
CA SER A 124 7.78 -6.49 -31.55
C SER A 124 8.98 -6.80 -32.46
N ILE A 125 9.59 -5.76 -33.03
CA ILE A 125 10.69 -5.85 -33.99
C ILE A 125 12.01 -6.24 -33.33
N PHE A 126 12.41 -5.56 -32.26
CA PHE A 126 13.70 -5.73 -31.59
C PHE A 126 13.67 -6.77 -30.45
N GLY A 127 12.56 -7.48 -30.26
CA GLY A 127 12.38 -8.28 -29.06
C GLY A 127 11.42 -9.45 -29.16
N ALA A 128 10.16 -9.20 -28.82
CA ALA A 128 9.22 -10.28 -28.47
C ALA A 128 8.78 -11.12 -29.66
N HIS A 129 8.69 -10.53 -30.86
CA HIS A 129 8.12 -11.18 -32.05
C HIS A 129 8.85 -10.90 -33.37
N PRO A 130 10.20 -10.92 -33.43
CA PRO A 130 10.95 -10.51 -34.62
C PRO A 130 10.59 -11.33 -35.87
N VAL A 131 10.14 -12.57 -35.70
CA VAL A 131 9.81 -13.48 -36.81
C VAL A 131 8.30 -13.56 -37.14
N ASN A 132 7.46 -12.69 -36.59
CA ASN A 132 6.02 -12.68 -36.87
C ASN A 132 5.41 -11.30 -36.63
N ILE A 133 5.91 -10.30 -37.36
CA ILE A 133 5.42 -8.92 -37.28
C ILE A 133 4.24 -8.79 -38.24
N LYS A 134 3.08 -8.33 -37.73
CA LYS A 134 1.90 -8.04 -38.55
C LYS A 134 1.98 -6.59 -39.02
N ASP A 135 1.93 -6.40 -40.34
CA ASP A 135 1.79 -5.11 -40.99
C ASP A 135 0.49 -5.07 -41.80
N GLU A 136 0.01 -3.87 -42.16
CA GLU A 136 -1.19 -3.70 -42.99
C GLU A 136 -1.03 -4.36 -44.37
N ASN A 137 0.21 -4.43 -44.87
CA ASN A 137 0.53 -4.96 -46.21
C ASN A 137 0.95 -6.44 -46.21
N GLY A 138 1.03 -7.12 -45.06
CA GLY A 138 1.48 -8.51 -44.98
C GLY A 138 2.21 -8.87 -43.69
N LYS A 139 3.00 -9.94 -43.74
CA LYS A 139 3.87 -10.35 -42.62
C LYS A 139 5.29 -9.89 -42.88
N LEU A 140 5.92 -9.33 -41.84
CA LEU A 140 7.31 -8.94 -41.84
C LEU A 140 8.13 -9.82 -40.89
N PHE A 141 9.40 -9.99 -41.22
CA PHE A 141 10.39 -10.76 -40.44
C PHE A 141 11.64 -9.92 -40.26
N ALA A 142 12.06 -9.67 -39.03
CA ALA A 142 13.24 -8.89 -38.71
C ALA A 142 14.52 -9.74 -38.72
N SER A 143 15.61 -9.15 -39.22
CA SER A 143 16.97 -9.63 -39.02
C SER A 143 17.42 -9.49 -37.56
N TRP A 144 18.60 -10.02 -37.23
CA TRP A 144 19.29 -9.58 -36.01
C TRP A 144 19.60 -8.08 -36.07
N PRO A 145 19.60 -7.36 -34.92
CA PRO A 145 20.07 -5.98 -34.84
C PRO A 145 21.53 -5.83 -35.25
N TYR A 146 21.86 -4.74 -35.93
CA TYR A 146 23.22 -4.35 -36.30
C TYR A 146 23.42 -2.84 -36.20
N ASP A 147 24.68 -2.41 -36.07
CA ASP A 147 25.03 -0.99 -35.99
C ASP A 147 24.71 -0.29 -37.31
N SER A 148 24.14 0.92 -37.22
CA SER A 148 23.77 1.68 -38.42
C SER A 148 24.98 2.11 -39.22
N HIS A 149 24.90 1.93 -40.55
CA HIS A 149 25.91 2.42 -41.48
C HIS A 149 25.78 3.93 -41.75
N THR A 150 24.61 4.53 -41.53
CA THR A 150 24.33 5.94 -41.86
C THR A 150 24.32 6.87 -40.64
N LYS A 151 24.48 6.33 -39.42
CA LYS A 151 24.36 7.03 -38.12
C LYS A 151 22.99 7.64 -37.84
N ASP A 152 21.98 7.32 -38.65
CA ASP A 152 20.59 7.77 -38.40
C ASP A 152 19.97 7.06 -37.20
N TYR A 153 20.50 5.88 -36.85
CA TYR A 153 20.07 5.03 -35.75
C TYR A 153 21.26 4.53 -34.95
N ASP A 154 21.05 4.23 -33.67
CA ASP A 154 22.06 3.56 -32.85
C ASP A 154 22.12 2.06 -33.19
N LEU A 155 20.95 1.47 -33.47
CA LEU A 155 20.79 0.10 -33.97
C LEU A 155 19.67 0.03 -35.00
N GLN A 156 19.84 -0.85 -35.98
CA GLN A 156 18.84 -1.09 -37.02
C GLN A 156 18.68 -2.58 -37.33
N VAL A 157 17.56 -2.91 -37.96
CA VAL A 157 17.25 -4.22 -38.52
C VAL A 157 16.79 -4.07 -39.96
N SER A 158 16.93 -5.15 -40.72
CA SER A 158 16.26 -5.32 -42.00
C SER A 158 14.96 -6.09 -41.79
N LEU A 159 13.85 -5.57 -42.31
CA LEU A 159 12.55 -6.24 -42.30
C LEU A 159 12.29 -6.87 -43.67
N TYR A 160 12.21 -8.19 -43.69
CA TYR A 160 11.91 -8.99 -44.87
C TYR A 160 10.40 -9.14 -45.05
N SER A 161 9.88 -8.87 -46.24
CA SER A 161 8.47 -9.07 -46.57
C SER A 161 8.17 -10.51 -46.97
N ASN A 162 7.00 -11.01 -46.61
CA ASN A 162 6.47 -12.26 -47.17
C ASN A 162 5.94 -12.10 -48.61
N ASN A 163 5.81 -10.87 -49.11
CA ASN A 163 5.33 -10.59 -50.47
C ASN A 163 6.49 -10.62 -51.47
N VAL A 164 6.30 -11.33 -52.58
CA VAL A 164 7.33 -11.48 -53.63
C VAL A 164 7.64 -10.14 -54.28
N GLY A 165 8.94 -9.83 -54.44
CA GLY A 165 9.41 -8.65 -55.16
C GLY A 165 9.38 -7.34 -54.37
N GLN A 166 9.07 -7.39 -53.07
CA GLN A 166 9.20 -6.23 -52.18
C GLN A 166 10.66 -6.05 -51.74
N ASN A 167 11.08 -4.80 -51.60
CA ASN A 167 12.39 -4.46 -51.05
C ASN A 167 12.38 -4.60 -49.53
N ASP A 168 13.55 -4.91 -48.96
CA ASP A 168 13.74 -4.91 -47.51
C ASP A 168 13.58 -3.49 -46.94
N ILE A 169 12.92 -3.39 -45.79
CA ILE A 169 12.71 -2.12 -45.10
C ILE A 169 13.74 -2.00 -43.97
N THR A 170 14.45 -0.88 -43.91
CA THR A 170 15.31 -0.56 -42.76
C THR A 170 14.47 0.07 -41.65
N PHE A 171 14.52 -0.52 -40.46
CA PHE A 171 13.88 0.03 -39.26
C PHE A 171 14.92 0.14 -38.15
N GLY A 172 14.94 1.27 -37.44
CA GLY A 172 15.97 1.53 -36.45
C GLY A 172 15.48 2.25 -35.20
N ILE A 173 16.31 2.21 -34.16
CA ILE A 173 16.06 2.83 -32.87
C ILE A 173 17.20 3.76 -32.48
N LYS A 174 16.86 4.80 -31.71
CA LYS A 174 17.81 5.59 -30.96
C LYS A 174 17.61 5.32 -29.48
N PHE A 175 18.67 5.03 -28.74
CA PHE A 175 18.60 4.82 -27.29
C PHE A 175 18.13 6.08 -26.57
N SER A 176 18.46 7.25 -27.10
CA SER A 176 17.97 8.53 -26.56
C SER A 176 16.43 8.66 -26.62
N GLU A 177 15.79 8.20 -27.69
CA GLU A 177 14.33 8.21 -27.83
C GLU A 177 13.68 7.16 -26.90
N LEU A 178 14.26 5.97 -26.80
CA LEU A 178 13.80 4.95 -25.83
C LEU A 178 13.92 5.44 -24.38
N HIS A 179 15.02 6.11 -24.07
CA HIS A 179 15.25 6.69 -22.75
C HIS A 179 14.26 7.80 -22.43
N GLU A 180 13.95 8.66 -23.40
CA GLU A 180 12.94 9.71 -23.24
C GLU A 180 11.53 9.11 -23.05
N PHE A 181 11.19 8.07 -23.81
CA PHE A 181 9.95 7.32 -23.62
C PHE A 181 9.85 6.77 -22.19
N LEU A 182 10.88 6.07 -21.73
CA LEU A 182 10.95 5.56 -20.36
C LEU A 182 10.80 6.70 -19.33
N TYR A 183 11.55 7.80 -19.51
CA TYR A 183 11.56 8.93 -18.58
C TYR A 183 10.16 9.53 -18.41
N GLN A 184 9.44 9.82 -19.50
CA GLN A 184 8.10 10.39 -19.43
C GLN A 184 7.10 9.45 -18.74
N ARG A 185 7.16 8.14 -19.01
CA ARG A 185 6.21 7.18 -18.42
C ARG A 185 6.52 6.95 -16.95
N TYR A 186 7.79 6.81 -16.59
CA TYR A 186 8.18 6.62 -15.21
C TYR A 186 7.90 7.86 -14.34
N THR A 187 8.18 9.06 -14.84
CA THR A 187 7.89 10.30 -14.10
C THR A 187 6.40 10.58 -13.91
N TYR A 188 5.53 9.93 -14.69
CA TYR A 188 4.07 9.96 -14.51
C TYR A 188 3.61 9.41 -13.15
N LEU A 189 4.47 8.67 -12.42
CA LEU A 189 4.21 8.32 -11.01
C LEU A 189 3.91 9.56 -10.16
N ASN A 190 4.50 10.73 -10.45
CA ASN A 190 4.17 11.97 -9.73
C ASN A 190 2.70 12.37 -9.96
N THR A 191 2.20 12.29 -11.19
CA THR A 191 0.78 12.55 -11.48
C THR A 191 -0.15 11.58 -10.73
N ILE A 192 0.27 10.32 -10.58
CA ILE A 192 -0.49 9.32 -9.81
C ILE A 192 -0.46 9.65 -8.32
N ILE A 193 0.69 10.06 -7.77
CA ILE A 193 0.83 10.54 -6.39
C ILE A 193 -0.12 11.71 -6.13
N ASP A 194 -0.13 12.71 -7.00
CA ASP A 194 -1.00 13.88 -6.86
C ASP A 194 -2.48 13.48 -6.89
N ASN A 195 -2.86 12.49 -7.71
CA ASN A 195 -4.22 11.96 -7.73
C ASN A 195 -4.61 11.23 -6.44
N ILE A 196 -3.68 10.50 -5.82
CA ILE A 196 -3.91 9.86 -4.51
C ILE A 196 -4.19 10.93 -3.44
N ASP A 197 -3.41 12.00 -3.43
CA ASP A 197 -3.58 13.11 -2.47
C ASP A 197 -4.93 13.80 -2.66
N ILE A 198 -5.31 14.13 -3.91
CA ILE A 198 -6.64 14.69 -4.22
C ILE A 198 -7.77 13.78 -3.74
N GLN A 199 -7.62 12.45 -3.92
CA GLN A 199 -8.64 11.49 -3.49
C GLN A 199 -8.73 11.37 -1.98
N TYR A 200 -7.59 11.41 -1.29
CA TYR A 200 -7.53 11.37 0.16
C TYR A 200 -8.19 12.62 0.75
N ASP A 201 -7.83 13.81 0.27
CA ASP A 201 -8.41 15.07 0.75
C ASP A 201 -9.94 15.09 0.58
N LYS A 202 -10.43 14.61 -0.57
CA LYS A 202 -11.88 14.45 -0.81
C LYS A 202 -12.53 13.48 0.17
N TYR A 203 -11.91 12.33 0.42
CA TYR A 203 -12.40 11.34 1.37
C TYR A 203 -12.46 11.91 2.79
N ILE A 204 -11.41 12.61 3.22
CA ILE A 204 -11.35 13.27 4.53
C ILE A 204 -12.45 14.31 4.67
N ALA A 205 -12.61 15.20 3.68
CA ALA A 205 -13.66 16.22 3.69
C ALA A 205 -15.06 15.59 3.75
N GLN A 206 -15.29 14.52 2.98
CA GLN A 206 -16.55 13.78 3.01
C GLN A 206 -16.82 13.17 4.39
N LYS A 207 -15.85 12.45 4.97
CA LYS A 207 -16.01 11.82 6.28
C LYS A 207 -16.18 12.83 7.42
N LYS A 208 -15.49 13.97 7.36
CA LYS A 208 -15.70 15.07 8.32
C LYS A 208 -17.13 15.62 8.31
N SER A 209 -17.76 15.68 7.13
CA SER A 209 -19.14 16.15 6.99
C SER A 209 -20.19 15.16 7.52
N GLN A 210 -19.81 13.90 7.70
CA GLN A 210 -20.65 12.86 8.28
C GLN A 210 -20.51 12.88 9.79
N LEU A 211 -21.54 13.39 10.48
CA LEU A 211 -21.56 13.46 11.93
C LEU A 211 -21.73 12.07 12.54
N ILE A 212 -20.86 11.74 13.49
CA ILE A 212 -20.96 10.53 14.31
C ILE A 212 -22.08 10.75 15.33
N GLU A 213 -23.00 9.78 15.42
CA GLU A 213 -24.07 9.80 16.40
C GLU A 213 -23.51 9.76 17.84
N LYS A 214 -24.15 10.54 18.73
CA LYS A 214 -23.87 10.53 20.16
C LYS A 214 -24.98 9.80 20.91
N ASN A 215 -24.59 8.96 21.84
CA ASN A 215 -25.47 8.19 22.70
C ASN A 215 -25.03 8.33 24.16
N GLU A 216 -25.99 8.48 25.07
CA GLU A 216 -25.72 8.59 26.50
C GLU A 216 -25.29 7.24 27.12
N ASN A 217 -25.71 6.12 26.53
CA ASN A 217 -25.25 4.79 26.92
C ASN A 217 -23.85 4.54 26.35
N ILE A 218 -22.87 4.36 27.23
CA ILE A 218 -21.45 4.18 26.86
C ILE A 218 -21.24 2.96 25.96
N THR A 219 -21.88 1.83 26.25
CA THR A 219 -21.74 0.61 25.44
C THR A 219 -22.27 0.84 24.03
N GLN A 220 -23.45 1.45 23.89
CA GLN A 220 -23.99 1.83 22.57
C GLN A 220 -23.10 2.86 21.86
N GLN A 221 -22.54 3.82 22.58
CA GLN A 221 -21.59 4.78 22.02
C GLN A 221 -20.33 4.09 21.47
N LEU A 222 -19.81 3.10 22.19
CA LEU A 222 -18.64 2.33 21.76
C LEU A 222 -18.95 1.45 20.54
N GLU A 223 -20.14 0.85 20.46
CA GLU A 223 -20.59 0.10 19.27
C GLU A 223 -20.66 1.01 18.03
N ILE A 224 -21.22 2.23 18.19
CA ILE A 224 -21.23 3.25 17.12
C ILE A 224 -19.79 3.59 16.70
N LEU A 225 -18.91 3.88 17.67
CA LEU A 225 -17.51 4.20 17.39
C LEU A 225 -16.76 3.04 16.71
N GLN A 226 -17.06 1.79 17.07
CA GLN A 226 -16.45 0.62 16.45
C GLN A 226 -16.83 0.53 14.98
N HIS A 227 -18.10 0.76 14.65
CA HIS A 227 -18.57 0.81 13.27
C HIS A 227 -17.89 1.95 12.49
N GLU A 228 -17.89 3.15 13.06
CA GLU A 228 -17.26 4.33 12.46
C GLU A 228 -15.74 4.15 12.26
N ALA A 229 -15.03 3.54 13.21
CA ALA A 229 -13.59 3.27 13.08
C ALA A 229 -13.30 2.30 11.91
N LYS A 230 -14.14 1.27 11.73
CA LYS A 230 -14.02 0.32 10.60
C LYS A 230 -14.30 0.98 9.25
N ASP A 231 -15.25 1.90 9.19
CA ASP A 231 -15.59 2.66 7.98
C ASP A 231 -14.59 3.81 7.70
N ARG A 232 -14.01 4.41 8.73
CA ARG A 232 -13.00 5.47 8.67
C ARG A 232 -11.60 4.90 8.71
N LEU A 233 -11.19 4.31 7.58
CA LEU A 233 -9.86 3.72 7.31
C LEU A 233 -9.58 2.38 8.00
N ASN A 234 -10.40 1.93 8.95
CA ASN A 234 -10.21 0.67 9.66
C ASN A 234 -8.83 0.58 10.33
N ASN A 235 -8.45 1.63 11.04
CA ASN A 235 -7.16 1.67 11.73
C ASN A 235 -7.15 0.69 12.90
N GLU A 236 -6.23 -0.28 12.86
CA GLU A 236 -6.15 -1.39 13.83
C GLU A 236 -5.99 -0.91 15.27
N TYR A 237 -5.20 0.15 15.49
CA TYR A 237 -5.01 0.70 16.83
C TYR A 237 -6.32 1.24 17.41
N TYR A 238 -7.10 1.99 16.63
CA TYR A 238 -8.40 2.51 17.08
C TYR A 238 -9.42 1.39 17.26
N THR A 239 -9.51 0.44 16.32
CA THR A 239 -10.48 -0.67 16.44
C THR A 239 -10.19 -1.53 17.67
N SER A 240 -8.93 -1.91 17.89
CA SER A 240 -8.53 -2.71 19.06
C SER A 240 -8.71 -1.96 20.38
N THR A 241 -8.45 -0.64 20.39
CA THR A 241 -8.70 0.19 21.59
C THR A 241 -10.19 0.23 21.93
N ILE A 242 -11.07 0.33 20.92
CA ILE A 242 -12.52 0.31 21.13
C ILE A 242 -12.99 -1.07 21.61
N ASP A 243 -12.42 -2.16 21.09
CA ASP A 243 -12.72 -3.52 21.53
C ASP A 243 -12.34 -3.73 23.01
N ASP A 244 -11.17 -3.25 23.42
CA ASP A 244 -10.75 -3.27 24.82
C ASP A 244 -11.69 -2.43 25.70
N LEU A 245 -12.14 -1.26 25.22
CA LEU A 245 -13.12 -0.44 25.94
C LEU A 245 -14.46 -1.15 26.08
N LEU A 246 -14.97 -1.80 25.03
CA LEU A 246 -16.19 -2.60 25.11
C LEU A 246 -16.06 -3.67 26.19
N GLN A 247 -14.93 -4.39 26.23
CA GLN A 247 -14.65 -5.38 27.27
C GLN A 247 -14.65 -4.76 28.68
N LEU A 248 -14.03 -3.58 28.83
CA LEU A 248 -13.94 -2.87 30.10
C LEU A 248 -15.28 -2.34 30.61
N PHE A 249 -16.25 -2.09 29.73
CA PHE A 249 -17.61 -1.63 30.09
C PHE A 249 -18.64 -2.77 30.15
N ASP A 250 -18.35 -3.94 29.60
CA ASP A 250 -19.17 -5.15 29.65
C ASP A 250 -18.99 -5.93 30.98
N THR A 251 -19.08 -5.22 32.11
CA THR A 251 -19.25 -5.88 33.42
C THR A 251 -20.39 -5.21 34.19
N ASN A 252 -21.40 -6.02 34.51
CA ASN A 252 -22.44 -5.67 35.46
C ASN A 252 -21.88 -5.84 36.88
N ASP A 253 -22.45 -5.18 37.89
CA ASP A 253 -22.16 -5.41 39.32
C ASP A 253 -20.96 -4.66 39.95
N LEU A 254 -20.62 -3.47 39.46
CA LEU A 254 -19.77 -2.57 40.26
C LEU A 254 -20.61 -1.81 41.29
N LEU A 255 -20.13 -1.75 42.53
CA LEU A 255 -20.68 -0.84 43.54
C LEU A 255 -20.40 0.60 43.12
N GLU A 256 -21.41 1.48 43.26
CA GLU A 256 -21.22 2.92 43.06
C GLU A 256 -20.05 3.41 43.94
N ASP A 257 -19.12 4.14 43.32
CA ASP A 257 -17.90 4.71 43.92
C ASP A 257 -16.76 3.76 44.32
N ASN A 258 -16.76 2.50 43.86
CA ASN A 258 -15.53 1.70 43.90
C ASN A 258 -14.44 2.21 42.93
N ILE A 259 -13.20 1.74 43.12
CA ILE A 259 -12.05 2.22 42.34
C ILE A 259 -12.14 1.84 40.86
N GLU A 260 -12.74 0.70 40.55
CA GLU A 260 -13.03 0.27 39.18
C GLU A 260 -14.01 1.24 38.49
N SER A 261 -15.01 1.75 39.21
CA SER A 261 -15.93 2.78 38.71
C SER A 261 -15.22 4.12 38.49
N GLN A 262 -14.24 4.48 39.34
CA GLN A 262 -13.41 5.66 39.13
C GLN A 262 -12.52 5.51 37.89
N TYR A 263 -11.94 4.33 37.68
CA TYR A 263 -11.17 4.03 36.47
C TYR A 263 -12.04 4.13 35.21
N ARG A 264 -13.27 3.61 35.24
CA ARG A 264 -14.24 3.77 34.14
C ARG A 264 -14.56 5.24 33.85
N LYS A 265 -14.69 6.09 34.88
CA LYS A 265 -14.85 7.54 34.68
C LYS A 265 -13.65 8.13 33.95
N GLU A 266 -12.42 7.70 34.25
CA GLU A 266 -11.22 8.13 33.53
C GLU A 266 -11.19 7.65 32.07
N LEU A 267 -11.66 6.42 31.78
CA LEU A 267 -11.77 5.87 30.43
C LEU A 267 -12.70 6.68 29.51
N THR A 268 -13.68 7.41 30.05
CA THR A 268 -14.54 8.30 29.24
C THR A 268 -13.73 9.36 28.47
N LYS A 269 -12.58 9.80 29.01
CA LYS A 269 -11.67 10.72 28.32
C LYS A 269 -11.08 10.11 27.05
N VAL A 270 -10.82 8.80 27.07
CA VAL A 270 -10.33 8.04 25.91
C VAL A 270 -11.42 7.96 24.85
N ILE A 271 -12.66 7.66 25.27
CA ILE A 271 -13.83 7.58 24.38
C ILE A 271 -14.08 8.94 23.69
N ASP A 272 -14.03 10.03 24.46
CA ASP A 272 -14.19 11.39 23.94
C ASP A 272 -13.08 11.77 22.95
N GLU A 273 -11.83 11.37 23.22
CA GLU A 273 -10.71 11.59 22.30
C GLU A 273 -10.91 10.79 21.00
N ILE A 274 -11.25 9.50 21.08
CA ILE A 274 -11.52 8.64 19.92
C ILE A 274 -12.65 9.24 19.08
N PHE A 275 -13.77 9.62 19.70
CA PHE A 275 -14.90 10.25 19.02
C PHE A 275 -14.43 11.49 18.24
N ARG A 276 -13.72 12.40 18.90
CA ARG A 276 -13.24 13.64 18.28
C ARG A 276 -12.27 13.37 17.15
N ASN A 277 -11.32 12.46 17.35
CA ASN A 277 -10.31 12.12 16.35
C ASN A 277 -10.95 11.46 15.12
N LEU A 278 -11.91 10.55 15.29
CA LEU A 278 -12.65 9.95 14.18
C LEU A 278 -13.52 10.98 13.44
N GLN A 279 -14.22 11.86 14.17
CA GLN A 279 -15.03 12.94 13.57
C GLN A 279 -14.18 13.89 12.74
N GLU A 280 -13.00 14.26 13.25
CA GLU A 280 -12.04 15.15 12.59
C GLU A 280 -11.06 14.41 11.66
N MET A 281 -11.26 13.11 11.43
CA MET A 281 -10.37 12.27 10.62
C MET A 281 -8.88 12.44 10.97
N ASN A 282 -8.61 12.65 12.26
CA ASN A 282 -7.28 12.86 12.82
C ASN A 282 -6.80 11.55 13.46
N ILE A 283 -6.41 10.59 12.62
CA ILE A 283 -5.96 9.27 13.07
C ILE A 283 -4.50 9.36 13.52
N VAL A 284 -4.32 9.60 14.82
CA VAL A 284 -3.01 9.74 15.48
C VAL A 284 -3.00 8.94 16.77
N ASP A 285 -1.83 8.74 17.36
CA ASP A 285 -1.69 8.14 18.68
C ASP A 285 -2.50 8.92 19.72
N LEU A 286 -3.26 8.20 20.56
CA LEU A 286 -4.12 8.83 21.55
C LEU A 286 -3.29 9.49 22.63
N SER A 287 -3.57 10.75 22.93
CA SER A 287 -2.96 11.44 24.07
C SER A 287 -3.33 10.78 25.40
N THR A 288 -4.49 10.13 25.46
CA THR A 288 -4.98 9.34 26.60
C THR A 288 -4.56 7.88 26.55
N HIS A 289 -3.63 7.47 25.68
CA HIS A 289 -3.18 6.08 25.54
C HIS A 289 -2.86 5.41 26.88
N ASN A 290 -2.14 6.12 27.75
CA ASN A 290 -1.71 5.60 29.05
C ASN A 290 -2.86 5.32 30.03
N ILE A 291 -4.09 5.77 29.75
CA ILE A 291 -5.26 5.42 30.58
C ILE A 291 -5.67 3.97 30.33
N ILE A 292 -5.67 3.53 29.07
CA ILE A 292 -6.08 2.17 28.68
C ILE A 292 -4.91 1.18 28.60
N TYR A 293 -3.71 1.67 28.27
CA TYR A 293 -2.47 0.90 28.23
C TYR A 293 -1.43 1.48 29.21
N PRO A 294 -1.72 1.51 30.52
CA PRO A 294 -0.76 1.97 31.51
C PRO A 294 0.44 1.03 31.62
N ASP A 295 1.60 1.58 31.96
CA ASP A 295 2.77 0.80 32.35
C ASP A 295 2.47 -0.06 33.59
N TYR A 296 3.07 -1.23 33.65
CA TYR A 296 2.96 -2.16 34.77
C TYR A 296 4.33 -2.52 35.35
N SER A 297 4.33 -3.11 36.55
CA SER A 297 5.57 -3.50 37.22
C SER A 297 6.43 -4.40 36.33
N PRO A 298 7.75 -4.10 36.17
CA PRO A 298 8.66 -5.00 35.46
C PRO A 298 8.67 -6.43 36.03
N SER A 299 8.38 -6.60 37.32
CA SER A 299 8.28 -7.90 38.00
C SER A 299 7.15 -8.80 37.50
N LEU A 300 6.17 -8.22 36.79
CA LEU A 300 4.97 -8.88 36.27
C LEU A 300 4.96 -8.98 34.73
N THR A 301 6.09 -8.69 34.07
CA THR A 301 6.14 -8.65 32.60
C THR A 301 5.71 -9.97 31.97
N TYR A 302 6.17 -11.09 32.53
CA TYR A 302 5.79 -12.40 32.03
C TYR A 302 4.29 -12.65 32.21
N GLU A 303 3.79 -12.48 33.43
CA GLU A 303 2.41 -12.74 33.81
C GLU A 303 1.42 -11.88 32.99
N ILE A 304 1.66 -10.57 32.88
CA ILE A 304 0.79 -9.66 32.13
C ILE A 304 0.83 -9.97 30.62
N SER A 305 2.01 -10.27 30.07
CA SER A 305 2.15 -10.62 28.64
C SER A 305 1.41 -11.89 28.23
N LYS A 306 1.18 -12.81 29.19
CA LYS A 306 0.43 -14.05 28.98
C LYS A 306 -1.05 -13.87 29.27
N LEU A 307 -1.36 -13.16 30.34
CA LEU A 307 -2.71 -13.04 30.84
C LEU A 307 -3.59 -12.13 29.98
N LEU A 308 -3.11 -10.99 29.49
CA LEU A 308 -3.94 -10.10 28.67
C LEU A 308 -4.46 -10.78 27.38
N PRO A 309 -3.61 -11.47 26.58
CA PRO A 309 -4.11 -12.23 25.43
C PRO A 309 -5.11 -13.33 25.78
N ILE A 310 -4.95 -14.00 26.92
CA ILE A 310 -5.89 -15.02 27.40
C ILE A 310 -7.27 -14.40 27.63
N LEU A 311 -7.32 -13.27 28.32
CA LEU A 311 -8.56 -12.57 28.67
C LEU A 311 -9.29 -12.02 27.44
N SER A 312 -8.56 -11.67 26.37
CA SER A 312 -9.15 -11.18 25.12
C SER A 312 -9.57 -12.30 24.17
N LEU A 313 -8.88 -13.46 24.16
CA LEU A 313 -9.10 -14.54 23.18
C LEU A 313 -9.84 -15.76 23.73
N GLY A 314 -10.04 -15.86 25.05
CA GLY A 314 -10.72 -16.99 25.68
C GLY A 314 -9.93 -18.30 25.67
N ASN A 315 -8.60 -18.23 25.54
CA ASN A 315 -7.74 -19.42 25.49
C ASN A 315 -7.46 -19.96 26.91
N ASN A 316 -7.58 -21.28 27.09
CA ASN A 316 -7.18 -21.91 28.34
C ASN A 316 -5.65 -21.99 28.47
N ASP A 317 -5.12 -21.51 29.58
CA ASP A 317 -3.71 -21.68 29.97
C ASP A 317 -3.63 -22.39 31.33
N PRO A 318 -2.87 -23.51 31.44
CA PRO A 318 -2.69 -24.22 32.71
C PRO A 318 -2.10 -23.37 33.84
N MET A 319 -1.46 -22.24 33.53
CA MET A 319 -0.82 -21.33 34.47
C MET A 319 -1.70 -20.13 34.85
N PHE A 320 -2.97 -20.09 34.43
CA PHE A 320 -3.89 -18.98 34.72
C PHE A 320 -3.93 -18.63 36.21
N SER A 321 -4.17 -19.62 37.07
CA SER A 321 -4.17 -19.47 38.54
C SER A 321 -2.86 -18.90 39.09
N TYR A 322 -1.72 -19.29 38.50
CA TYR A 322 -0.41 -18.78 38.89
C TYR A 322 -0.28 -17.29 38.57
N TYR A 323 -0.74 -16.84 37.40
CA TYR A 323 -0.71 -15.44 37.00
C TYR A 323 -1.55 -14.55 37.93
N ILE A 324 -2.78 -14.97 38.21
CA ILE A 324 -3.69 -14.25 39.12
C ILE A 324 -3.07 -14.12 40.52
N LYS A 325 -2.54 -15.22 41.06
CA LYS A 325 -1.89 -15.22 42.38
C LYS A 325 -0.69 -14.29 42.46
N ARG A 326 0.13 -14.22 41.40
CA ARG A 326 1.29 -13.31 41.33
C ARG A 326 0.83 -11.85 41.33
N ILE A 327 -0.16 -11.50 40.52
CA ILE A 327 -0.70 -10.13 40.44
C ILE A 327 -1.30 -9.69 41.79
N ASN A 328 -2.10 -10.55 42.43
CA ASN A 328 -2.67 -10.26 43.76
C ASN A 328 -1.59 -10.03 44.82
N ASN A 329 -0.48 -10.78 44.78
CA ASN A 329 0.62 -10.62 45.73
C ASN A 329 1.39 -9.31 45.50
N GLU A 330 1.77 -9.03 44.25
CA GLU A 330 2.53 -7.82 43.90
C GLU A 330 1.69 -6.55 44.06
N SER A 331 0.36 -6.63 44.03
CA SER A 331 -0.54 -5.50 44.27
C SER A 331 -0.93 -5.29 45.74
N ASN A 332 -0.28 -6.00 46.66
CA ASN A 332 -0.63 -6.01 48.09
C ASN A 332 -2.12 -6.28 48.36
N LYS A 333 -2.80 -6.98 47.43
CA LYS A 333 -4.24 -7.28 47.49
C LYS A 333 -5.12 -6.02 47.64
N GLN A 334 -4.68 -4.87 47.12
CA GLN A 334 -5.50 -3.65 47.12
C GLN A 334 -6.79 -3.84 46.33
N ILE A 335 -6.73 -4.61 45.24
CA ILE A 335 -7.88 -5.16 44.52
C ILE A 335 -7.65 -6.67 44.43
N ILE A 336 -8.63 -7.46 44.87
CA ILE A 336 -8.55 -8.92 44.83
C ILE A 336 -9.19 -9.41 43.53
N ILE A 337 -8.39 -10.13 42.74
CA ILE A 337 -8.84 -10.82 41.54
C ILE A 337 -9.12 -12.27 41.91
N ASP A 338 -10.34 -12.75 41.65
CA ASP A 338 -10.73 -14.15 41.83
C ASP A 338 -10.60 -14.90 40.49
N GLU A 339 -10.31 -16.20 40.53
CA GLU A 339 -10.25 -17.03 39.33
C GLU A 339 -11.65 -17.37 38.80
N GLU A 340 -12.67 -17.29 39.67
CA GLU A 340 -14.08 -17.46 39.32
C GLU A 340 -14.70 -16.18 38.74
N ASP A 341 -14.01 -15.04 38.81
CA ASP A 341 -14.44 -13.79 38.17
C ASP A 341 -14.55 -13.99 36.64
N SER A 342 -15.53 -13.34 36.01
CA SER A 342 -15.59 -13.30 34.54
C SER A 342 -14.32 -12.69 33.95
N TYR A 343 -13.92 -13.12 32.75
CA TYR A 343 -12.70 -12.59 32.11
C TYR A 343 -12.73 -11.07 31.93
N ASN A 344 -13.89 -10.48 31.66
CA ASN A 344 -14.06 -9.03 31.56
C ASN A 344 -13.81 -8.34 32.91
N LEU A 345 -14.30 -8.94 34.02
CA LEU A 345 -14.07 -8.41 35.36
C LEU A 345 -12.59 -8.54 35.78
N ILE A 346 -11.95 -9.66 35.46
CA ILE A 346 -10.50 -9.84 35.67
C ILE A 346 -9.71 -8.80 34.87
N PHE A 347 -10.06 -8.61 33.60
CA PHE A 347 -9.43 -7.60 32.72
C PHE A 347 -9.56 -6.19 33.31
N LEU A 348 -10.77 -5.81 33.75
CA LEU A 348 -11.03 -4.52 34.40
C LEU A 348 -10.20 -4.32 35.67
N LYS A 349 -10.16 -5.32 36.56
CA LYS A 349 -9.40 -5.24 37.81
C LYS A 349 -7.91 -5.08 37.54
N ILE A 350 -7.35 -5.86 36.61
CA ILE A 350 -5.93 -5.77 36.23
C ILE A 350 -5.61 -4.38 35.67
N LYS A 351 -6.41 -3.89 34.72
CA LYS A 351 -6.21 -2.55 34.13
C LYS A 351 -6.33 -1.44 35.18
N THR A 352 -7.23 -1.58 36.15
CA THR A 352 -7.38 -0.66 37.29
C THR A 352 -6.12 -0.65 38.17
N ILE A 353 -5.61 -1.82 38.57
CA ILE A 353 -4.37 -1.96 39.35
C ILE A 353 -3.20 -1.30 38.61
N MET A 354 -3.08 -1.54 37.30
CA MET A 354 -2.03 -0.96 36.47
C MET A 354 -2.12 0.56 36.40
N TYR A 355 -3.30 1.10 36.13
CA TYR A 355 -3.54 2.54 35.99
C TYR A 355 -3.20 3.30 37.27
N TYR A 356 -3.66 2.82 38.42
CA TYR A 356 -3.36 3.43 39.72
C TYR A 356 -1.99 3.05 40.29
N LYS A 357 -1.20 2.27 39.56
CA LYS A 357 0.14 1.79 39.95
C LYS A 357 0.13 1.13 41.33
N MET A 358 -0.86 0.28 41.56
CA MET A 358 -1.06 -0.44 42.81
C MET A 358 -0.09 -1.62 42.90
N TRP A 359 1.21 -1.31 42.97
CA TRP A 359 2.30 -2.27 43.09
C TRP A 359 3.05 -2.04 44.40
N ALA A 360 3.57 -3.12 44.98
CA ALA A 360 4.29 -3.12 46.25
C ALA A 360 5.69 -2.48 46.17
#